data_AF-A0A5N0EDX9-F1
#
_entry.id   AF-A0A5N0EDX9-F1
#
_cell.length_a   1.000
_cell.length_b   1.000
_cell.length_c   1.000
_cell.angle_alpha   90.00
_cell.angle_beta   90.00
_cell.angle_gamma   90.00
#
_symmetry.space_group_name_H-M   'P 1'
#
loop_
_entity.id
_entity.type
_entity.pdbx_description
1 polymer ?
#
loop_
_entity_poly.entity_id
_entity_poly.type
_entity_poly.pdbx_seq_one_letter_code
_entity_poly.pdbx_strand_id
1 'polypeptide(L)'
;MNSMATPGVGLAVLCVVLVGAAAAVYWVAQLGPVRVAPLAAARAVIQLAAVALILAAALAALWSSILVLVLMFGAAVFTAAQRAQAGRSAAWLTVSIGAGSVATLLPMLVSGVVPLQGVAIVPIGGIILGGTMTATSLAARRALDTLTERFGEVEAALSLGFLERDARMEIIRTTATDALLPGVDQTRTVGLVTLPGAFVGVLVASGSAAHAAAVQVLVLLGLLLAQSCAVAVTIELVATGRVHRQVSRHR
;
A
#
# COMPACT_ATOMS: atom_id res chain seq x y z
N MET A 1 26.65 2.01 -22.79
CA MET A 1 25.49 1.88 -21.88
C MET A 1 26.02 1.42 -20.53
N ASN A 2 26.22 2.34 -19.59
CA ASN A 2 26.73 2.00 -18.26
C ASN A 2 25.58 1.43 -17.43
N SER A 3 25.53 0.11 -17.29
CA SER A 3 24.57 -0.56 -16.40
C SER A 3 24.80 -0.07 -14.97
N MET A 4 23.81 0.60 -14.37
CA MET A 4 23.92 1.16 -13.00
C MET A 4 24.18 0.08 -11.93
N ALA A 5 23.90 -1.18 -12.23
CA ALA A 5 24.39 -2.36 -11.53
C ALA A 5 24.44 -3.53 -12.52
N THR A 6 25.54 -4.29 -12.56
CA THR A 6 25.62 -5.52 -13.34
C THR A 6 25.09 -6.69 -12.52
N PRO A 7 24.10 -7.45 -13.02
CA PRO A 7 23.67 -8.66 -12.34
C PRO A 7 24.86 -9.66 -12.31
N GLY A 8 25.28 -10.05 -11.11
CA GLY A 8 26.44 -10.90 -10.91
C GLY A 8 26.65 -11.29 -9.45
N VAL A 9 27.68 -12.10 -9.21
CA VAL A 9 28.01 -12.63 -7.87
C VAL A 9 28.27 -11.51 -6.87
N GLY A 10 28.91 -10.42 -7.29
CA GLY A 10 29.16 -9.26 -6.43
C GLY A 10 27.88 -8.61 -5.88
N LEU A 11 26.85 -8.45 -6.72
CA LEU A 11 25.55 -7.92 -6.30
C LEU A 11 24.87 -8.88 -5.31
N ALA A 12 24.88 -10.18 -5.60
CA ALA A 12 24.28 -11.20 -4.73
C ALA A 12 24.95 -11.23 -3.35
N VAL A 13 26.28 -11.21 -3.30
CA VAL A 13 27.04 -11.14 -2.04
C VAL A 13 26.69 -9.88 -1.27
N LEU A 14 26.64 -8.72 -1.93
CA LEU A 14 26.27 -7.47 -1.27
C LEU A 14 24.85 -7.52 -0.69
N CYS A 15 23.86 -8.05 -1.44
CA CYS A 15 22.50 -8.23 -0.94
C CYS A 15 22.45 -9.13 0.31
N VAL A 16 23.19 -10.24 0.31
CA VAL A 16 23.27 -11.15 1.47
C VAL A 16 23.90 -10.46 2.67
N VAL A 17 24.98 -9.71 2.47
CA VAL A 17 25.64 -8.94 3.54
C VAL A 17 24.68 -7.89 4.12
N LEU A 18 23.96 -7.15 3.29
CA LEU A 18 22.99 -6.15 3.75
C LEU A 18 21.84 -6.78 4.54
N VAL A 19 21.31 -7.92 4.10
CA VAL A 19 20.26 -8.66 4.83
C VAL A 19 20.80 -9.21 6.15
N GLY A 20 22.03 -9.74 6.15
CA GLY A 20 22.70 -10.22 7.36
C GLY A 20 22.93 -9.10 8.38
N ALA A 21 23.38 -7.93 7.92
CA ALA A 21 23.54 -6.75 8.75
C ALA A 21 22.20 -6.27 9.33
N ALA A 22 21.13 -6.23 8.52
CA ALA A 22 19.80 -5.89 9.00
C ALA A 22 19.30 -6.88 10.07
N ALA A 23 19.53 -8.19 9.87
CA ALA A 23 19.20 -9.20 10.87
C ALA A 23 20.00 -9.01 12.18
N ALA A 24 21.29 -8.70 12.08
CA ALA A 24 22.13 -8.39 13.24
C ALA A 24 21.61 -7.16 14.00
N VAL A 25 21.18 -6.10 13.30
CA VAL A 25 20.56 -4.93 13.94
C VAL A 25 19.26 -5.31 14.65
N TYR A 26 18.39 -6.12 14.04
CA TYR A 26 17.18 -6.62 14.71
C TYR A 26 17.49 -7.39 16.00
N TRP A 27 18.58 -8.17 15.99
CA TRP A 27 19.05 -8.91 17.16
C TRP A 27 19.60 -8.00 18.25
N VAL A 28 20.52 -7.09 17.92
CA VAL A 28 21.19 -6.20 18.88
C VAL A 28 20.23 -5.17 19.47
N ALA A 29 19.37 -4.57 18.64
CA ALA A 29 18.42 -3.53 19.06
C ALA A 29 17.07 -4.09 19.55
N GLN A 30 16.92 -5.43 19.60
CA GLN A 30 15.71 -6.11 20.08
C GLN A 30 14.40 -5.63 19.39
N LEU A 31 14.46 -5.36 18.08
CA LEU A 31 13.35 -4.81 17.30
C LEU A 31 12.25 -5.84 16.95
N GLY A 32 12.37 -7.06 17.49
CA GLY A 32 11.47 -8.19 17.21
C GLY A 32 12.22 -9.39 16.63
N PRO A 33 11.52 -10.28 15.90
CA PRO A 33 12.12 -11.51 15.39
C PRO A 33 13.23 -11.23 14.36
N VAL A 34 14.43 -11.76 14.61
CA VAL A 34 15.62 -11.65 13.73
C VAL A 34 15.35 -12.14 12.30
N ARG A 35 14.39 -13.07 12.14
CA ARG A 35 14.01 -13.65 10.85
C ARG A 35 13.15 -12.72 9.98
N VAL A 36 12.64 -11.60 10.49
CA VAL A 36 11.76 -10.69 9.74
C VAL A 36 12.43 -10.15 8.48
N ALA A 37 13.64 -9.61 8.60
CA ALA A 37 14.38 -9.06 7.46
C ALA A 37 14.73 -10.12 6.38
N PRO A 38 15.33 -11.28 6.71
CA PRO A 38 15.66 -12.28 5.70
C PRO A 38 14.44 -12.94 5.06
N LEU A 39 13.35 -13.16 5.81
CA LEU A 39 12.10 -13.70 5.23
C LEU A 39 11.46 -12.68 4.26
N ALA A 40 11.47 -11.39 4.61
CA ALA A 40 10.99 -10.34 3.71
C ALA A 40 11.84 -10.25 2.44
N ALA A 41 13.18 -10.34 2.57
CA ALA A 41 14.10 -10.33 1.43
C ALA A 41 13.88 -11.54 0.51
N ALA A 42 13.79 -12.75 1.05
CA ALA A 42 13.53 -13.95 0.26
C ALA A 42 12.18 -13.86 -0.49
N ARG A 43 11.13 -13.40 0.20
CA ARG A 43 9.82 -13.17 -0.42
C ARG A 43 9.90 -12.12 -1.53
N ALA A 44 10.62 -11.02 -1.32
CA ALA A 44 10.79 -9.97 -2.33
C ALA A 44 11.51 -10.49 -3.59
N VAL A 45 12.58 -11.28 -3.43
CA VAL A 45 13.31 -11.89 -4.56
C VAL A 45 12.39 -12.81 -5.36
N ILE A 46 11.66 -13.70 -4.68
CA ILE A 46 10.73 -14.64 -5.35
C ILE A 46 9.62 -13.88 -6.06
N GLN A 47 9.02 -12.88 -5.39
CA GLN A 47 7.94 -12.06 -5.97
C GLN A 47 8.43 -11.27 -7.18
N LEU A 48 9.58 -10.62 -7.11
CA LEU A 48 10.14 -9.86 -8.23
C LEU A 48 10.52 -10.76 -9.41
N ALA A 49 11.09 -11.94 -9.16
CA ALA A 49 11.39 -12.91 -10.21
C ALA A 49 10.11 -13.39 -10.91
N ALA A 50 9.06 -13.71 -10.14
CA ALA A 50 7.77 -14.09 -10.69
C ALA A 50 7.13 -12.94 -11.48
N VAL A 51 7.12 -11.73 -10.95
CA VAL A 51 6.59 -10.53 -11.63
C VAL A 51 7.36 -10.23 -12.91
N ALA A 52 8.69 -10.39 -12.93
CA ALA A 52 9.50 -10.21 -14.13
C ALA A 52 9.11 -11.21 -15.24
N LEU A 53 8.92 -12.48 -14.88
CA LEU A 53 8.42 -13.53 -15.78
C LEU A 53 7.02 -13.22 -16.32
N ILE A 54 6.13 -12.80 -15.42
CA ILE A 54 4.75 -12.43 -15.78
C ILE A 54 4.74 -11.21 -16.70
N LEU A 55 5.54 -10.17 -16.42
CA LEU A 55 5.63 -8.99 -17.28
C LEU A 55 6.22 -9.35 -18.65
N ALA A 56 7.25 -10.21 -18.71
CA ALA A 56 7.78 -10.70 -19.96
C ALA A 56 6.70 -11.42 -20.81
N ALA A 57 5.81 -12.19 -20.16
CA ALA A 57 4.68 -12.83 -20.82
C ALA A 57 3.51 -11.86 -21.13
N ALA A 58 3.27 -10.86 -20.27
CA ALA A 58 2.14 -9.93 -20.36
C ALA A 58 2.29 -8.90 -21.47
N LEU A 59 3.52 -8.61 -21.89
CA LEU A 59 3.80 -7.76 -23.07
C LEU A 59 3.22 -8.33 -24.38
N ALA A 60 2.79 -9.60 -24.41
CA ALA A 60 2.22 -10.23 -25.59
C ALA A 60 0.72 -9.96 -25.83
N ALA A 61 -0.07 -9.61 -24.80
CA ALA A 61 -1.52 -9.39 -24.96
C ALA A 61 -2.14 -8.49 -23.88
N LEU A 62 -3.06 -7.61 -24.29
CA LEU A 62 -3.80 -6.69 -23.39
C LEU A 62 -4.57 -7.42 -22.27
N TRP A 63 -5.11 -8.60 -22.59
CA TRP A 63 -5.85 -9.44 -21.64
C TRP A 63 -4.97 -9.88 -20.45
N SER A 64 -3.66 -10.06 -20.68
CA SER A 64 -2.71 -10.39 -19.62
C SER A 64 -2.53 -9.25 -18.63
N SER A 65 -2.71 -7.99 -19.04
CA SER A 65 -2.54 -6.84 -18.15
C SER A 65 -3.66 -6.73 -17.12
N ILE A 66 -4.89 -7.05 -17.53
CA ILE A 66 -6.04 -7.13 -16.62
C ILE A 66 -5.83 -8.26 -15.63
N LEU A 67 -5.40 -9.44 -16.09
CA LEU A 67 -5.10 -10.57 -15.22
C LEU A 67 -4.05 -10.22 -14.15
N VAL A 68 -2.99 -9.51 -14.55
CA VAL A 68 -1.95 -9.04 -13.64
C VAL A 68 -2.52 -8.06 -12.61
N LEU A 69 -3.33 -7.09 -13.03
CA LEU A 69 -3.95 -6.15 -12.09
C LEU A 69 -4.88 -6.84 -11.10
N VAL A 70 -5.66 -7.84 -11.54
CA VAL A 70 -6.53 -8.64 -10.66
C VAL A 70 -5.68 -9.42 -9.63
N LEU A 71 -4.57 -10.02 -10.07
CA LEU A 71 -3.67 -10.73 -9.18
C LEU A 71 -2.99 -9.78 -8.17
N MET A 72 -2.57 -8.59 -8.62
CA MET A 72 -2.02 -7.54 -7.76
C MET A 72 -3.05 -7.03 -6.76
N PHE A 73 -4.31 -6.86 -7.18
CA PHE A 73 -5.40 -6.48 -6.29
C PHE A 73 -5.64 -7.55 -5.22
N GLY A 74 -5.70 -8.83 -5.60
CA GLY A 74 -5.82 -9.94 -4.65
C GLY A 74 -4.66 -9.99 -3.65
N ALA A 75 -3.42 -9.82 -4.13
CA ALA A 75 -2.23 -9.76 -3.28
C ALA A 75 -2.23 -8.54 -2.33
N ALA A 76 -2.70 -7.39 -2.82
CA ALA A 76 -2.86 -6.16 -2.04
C ALA A 76 -3.88 -6.37 -0.91
N VAL A 77 -5.06 -6.91 -1.22
CA VAL A 77 -6.10 -7.23 -0.23
C VAL A 77 -5.60 -8.22 0.80
N PHE A 78 -4.98 -9.33 0.36
CA PHE A 78 -4.44 -10.34 1.28
C PHE A 78 -3.38 -9.73 2.22
N THR A 79 -2.48 -8.93 1.68
CA THR A 79 -1.42 -8.29 2.47
C THR A 79 -2.00 -7.25 3.43
N ALA A 80 -2.97 -6.45 3.01
CA ALA A 80 -3.65 -5.50 3.89
C ALA A 80 -4.39 -6.22 5.02
N ALA A 81 -5.07 -7.33 4.71
CA ALA A 81 -5.80 -8.12 5.69
C ALA A 81 -4.89 -8.71 6.78
N GLN A 82 -3.74 -9.26 6.38
CA GLN A 82 -2.72 -9.75 7.31
C GLN A 82 -2.14 -8.61 8.18
N ARG A 83 -1.86 -7.45 7.58
CA ARG A 83 -1.29 -6.30 8.29
C ARG A 83 -2.28 -5.61 9.23
N ALA A 84 -3.57 -5.62 8.93
CA ALA A 84 -4.61 -5.00 9.75
C ALA A 84 -4.87 -5.74 11.07
N GLN A 85 -4.50 -7.02 11.17
CA GLN A 85 -4.73 -7.87 12.35
C GLN A 85 -6.22 -7.93 12.77
N ALA A 86 -7.14 -7.92 11.78
CA ALA A 86 -8.59 -7.93 12.00
C ALA A 86 -9.24 -9.33 11.85
N GLY A 87 -8.43 -10.40 11.74
CA GLY A 87 -8.95 -11.75 11.58
C GLY A 87 -9.79 -11.91 10.29
N ARG A 88 -10.91 -12.63 10.36
CA ARG A 88 -11.79 -12.88 9.18
C ARG A 88 -12.52 -11.64 8.69
N SER A 89 -12.73 -10.64 9.55
CA SER A 89 -13.40 -9.38 9.19
C SER A 89 -12.57 -8.54 8.22
N ALA A 90 -11.27 -8.81 8.13
CA ALA A 90 -10.32 -8.14 7.25
C ALA A 90 -10.68 -8.27 5.76
N ALA A 91 -11.54 -9.24 5.38
CA ALA A 91 -12.05 -9.36 4.02
C ALA A 91 -12.79 -8.10 3.53
N TRP A 92 -13.40 -7.33 4.45
CA TRP A 92 -14.06 -6.07 4.14
C TRP A 92 -13.10 -4.97 3.64
N LEU A 93 -11.79 -5.09 3.91
CA LEU A 93 -10.78 -4.16 3.39
C LEU A 93 -10.65 -4.23 1.86
N THR A 94 -11.17 -5.28 1.22
CA THR A 94 -11.36 -5.33 -0.23
C THR A 94 -12.16 -4.14 -0.75
N VAL A 95 -13.19 -3.73 -0.01
CA VAL A 95 -14.04 -2.59 -0.38
C VAL A 95 -13.26 -1.28 -0.27
N SER A 96 -12.43 -1.11 0.76
CA SER A 96 -11.58 0.07 0.92
C SER A 96 -10.57 0.23 -0.21
N ILE A 97 -9.82 -0.84 -0.52
CA ILE A 97 -8.81 -0.83 -1.58
C ILE A 97 -9.49 -0.65 -2.93
N GLY A 98 -10.62 -1.34 -3.15
CA GLY A 98 -11.43 -1.22 -4.36
C GLY A 98 -11.94 0.20 -4.57
N ALA A 99 -12.51 0.83 -3.53
CA ALA A 99 -13.02 2.19 -3.60
C ALA A 99 -11.93 3.20 -3.96
N GLY A 100 -10.76 3.14 -3.29
CA GLY A 100 -9.64 4.02 -3.61
C GLY A 100 -9.08 3.81 -5.01
N SER A 101 -8.96 2.55 -5.44
CA SER A 101 -8.45 2.22 -6.77
C SER A 101 -9.42 2.62 -7.88
N VAL A 102 -10.71 2.37 -7.71
CA VAL A 102 -11.74 2.75 -8.69
C VAL A 102 -11.88 4.26 -8.77
N ALA A 103 -11.87 4.97 -7.64
CA ALA A 103 -11.97 6.44 -7.60
C ALA A 103 -10.86 7.16 -8.40
N THR A 104 -9.75 6.47 -8.68
CA THR A 104 -8.57 7.06 -9.32
C THR A 104 -8.28 6.49 -10.70
N LEU A 105 -8.27 5.17 -10.82
CA LEU A 105 -8.05 4.52 -12.11
C LEU A 105 -9.18 4.79 -13.09
N LEU A 106 -10.44 4.87 -12.63
CA LEU A 106 -11.57 5.12 -13.54
C LEU A 106 -11.45 6.50 -14.22
N PRO A 107 -11.28 7.63 -13.52
CA PRO A 107 -11.04 8.93 -14.17
C PRO A 107 -9.78 8.96 -15.05
N MET A 108 -8.68 8.30 -14.63
CA MET A 108 -7.45 8.23 -15.42
C MET A 108 -7.65 7.51 -16.77
N LEU A 109 -8.44 6.44 -16.78
CA LEU A 109 -8.74 5.68 -18.00
C LEU A 109 -9.77 6.40 -18.88
N VAL A 110 -10.81 6.98 -18.28
CA VAL A 110 -11.87 7.70 -19.01
C VAL A 110 -11.37 8.98 -19.65
N SER A 111 -10.46 9.71 -18.99
CA SER A 111 -9.88 10.95 -19.52
C SER A 111 -8.95 10.74 -20.73
N GLY A 112 -8.56 9.50 -21.02
CA GLY A 112 -7.63 9.18 -22.12
C GLY A 112 -6.20 9.65 -21.90
N VAL A 113 -5.89 10.21 -20.73
CA VAL A 113 -4.54 10.70 -20.38
C VAL A 113 -3.55 9.53 -20.25
N VAL A 114 -4.02 8.38 -19.76
CA VAL A 114 -3.23 7.14 -19.67
C VAL A 114 -3.56 6.27 -20.89
N PRO A 115 -2.56 5.93 -21.74
CA PRO A 115 -2.81 5.06 -22.88
C PRO A 115 -3.27 3.68 -22.40
N LEU A 116 -4.27 3.11 -23.08
CA LEU A 116 -4.83 1.79 -22.79
C LEU A 116 -3.89 0.65 -23.22
N GLN A 117 -2.64 0.72 -22.78
CA GLN A 117 -1.59 -0.24 -23.08
C GLN A 117 -1.11 -0.87 -21.78
N GLY A 118 -0.91 -2.19 -21.79
CA GLY A 118 -0.48 -2.95 -20.61
C GLY A 118 0.76 -2.39 -19.92
N VAL A 119 1.71 -1.90 -20.73
CA VAL A 119 2.98 -1.30 -20.29
C VAL A 119 2.78 -0.07 -19.41
N ALA A 120 1.71 0.70 -19.60
CA ALA A 120 1.42 1.90 -18.83
C ALA A 120 0.43 1.61 -17.69
N ILE A 121 -0.60 0.81 -17.96
CA ILE A 121 -1.66 0.51 -16.99
C ILE A 121 -1.13 -0.29 -15.80
N VAL A 122 -0.29 -1.31 -16.04
CA VAL A 122 0.16 -2.21 -14.97
C VAL A 122 1.03 -1.47 -13.94
N PRO A 123 2.04 -0.66 -14.32
CA PRO A 123 2.82 0.10 -13.34
C PRO A 123 1.99 1.13 -12.56
N ILE A 124 1.13 1.90 -13.25
CA ILE A 124 0.30 2.92 -12.58
C ILE A 124 -0.69 2.25 -11.63
N GLY A 125 -1.41 1.23 -12.09
CA GLY A 125 -2.31 0.43 -11.26
C GLY A 125 -1.59 -0.20 -10.09
N GLY A 126 -0.39 -0.75 -10.30
CA GLY A 126 0.44 -1.31 -9.24
C GLY A 126 0.84 -0.30 -8.16
N ILE A 127 1.21 0.92 -8.56
CA ILE A 127 1.51 2.01 -7.62
C ILE A 127 0.27 2.39 -6.80
N ILE A 128 -0.88 2.58 -7.46
CA ILE A 128 -2.14 2.93 -6.80
C ILE A 128 -2.60 1.82 -5.83
N LEU A 129 -2.53 0.56 -6.25
CA LEU A 129 -2.85 -0.61 -5.41
C LEU A 129 -1.91 -0.72 -4.20
N GLY A 130 -0.61 -0.50 -4.40
CA GLY A 130 0.36 -0.51 -3.31
C GLY A 130 0.14 0.62 -2.29
N GLY A 131 -0.19 1.81 -2.78
CA GLY A 131 -0.52 2.97 -1.96
C GLY A 131 -1.79 2.79 -1.13
N THR A 132 -2.87 2.34 -1.77
CA THR A 132 -4.16 2.04 -1.11
C THR A 132 -4.05 0.90 -0.12
N MET A 133 -3.33 -0.18 -0.44
CA MET A 133 -3.02 -1.28 0.47
C MET A 133 -2.34 -0.76 1.75
N THR A 134 -1.30 0.06 1.59
CA THR A 134 -0.52 0.56 2.72
C THR A 134 -1.36 1.46 3.61
N ALA A 135 -2.06 2.44 3.03
CA ALA A 135 -2.92 3.35 3.77
C ALA A 135 -4.08 2.63 4.48
N THR A 136 -4.77 1.71 3.77
CA THR A 136 -5.86 0.88 4.33
C THR A 136 -5.37 0.05 5.51
N SER A 137 -4.25 -0.67 5.35
CA SER A 137 -3.74 -1.55 6.41
C SER A 137 -3.31 -0.79 7.66
N LEU A 138 -2.72 0.41 7.48
CA LEU A 138 -2.30 1.26 8.56
C LEU A 138 -3.49 1.93 9.27
N ALA A 139 -4.47 2.43 8.51
CA ALA A 139 -5.68 3.04 9.07
C ALA A 139 -6.50 2.01 9.86
N ALA A 140 -6.72 0.80 9.30
CA ALA A 140 -7.43 -0.27 9.97
C ALA A 140 -6.71 -0.67 11.27
N ARG A 141 -5.39 -0.91 11.21
CA ARG A 141 -4.62 -1.30 12.39
C ARG A 141 -4.69 -0.24 13.48
N ARG A 142 -4.42 1.03 13.14
CA ARG A 142 -4.48 2.16 14.09
C ARG A 142 -5.87 2.31 14.70
N ALA A 143 -6.92 2.32 13.89
CA ALA A 143 -8.29 2.43 14.38
C ALA A 143 -8.65 1.29 15.36
N LEU A 144 -8.28 0.05 15.03
CA LEU A 144 -8.53 -1.11 15.88
C LEU A 144 -7.71 -1.08 17.18
N ASP A 145 -6.45 -0.65 17.12
CA ASP A 145 -5.61 -0.43 18.30
C ASP A 145 -6.26 0.63 19.21
N THR A 146 -6.65 1.78 18.64
CA THR A 146 -7.32 2.86 19.38
C THR A 146 -8.63 2.40 20.03
N LEU A 147 -9.47 1.63 19.35
CA LEU A 147 -10.70 1.09 19.95
C LEU A 147 -10.42 0.09 21.08
N THR A 148 -9.29 -0.61 21.02
CA THR A 148 -8.88 -1.54 22.08
C THR A 148 -8.35 -0.79 23.29
N GLU A 149 -7.50 0.23 23.07
CA GLU A 149 -6.85 1.00 24.13
C GLU A 149 -7.79 2.02 24.79
N ARG A 150 -8.65 2.67 24.00
CA ARG A 150 -9.56 3.75 24.45
C ARG A 150 -11.02 3.28 24.50
N PHE A 151 -11.25 2.00 24.78
CA PHE A 151 -12.59 1.43 24.81
C PHE A 151 -13.52 2.15 25.79
N GLY A 152 -13.01 2.57 26.96
CA GLY A 152 -13.79 3.31 27.95
C GLY A 152 -14.31 4.66 27.45
N GLU A 153 -13.62 5.30 26.50
CA GLU A 153 -14.11 6.55 25.89
C GLU A 153 -15.28 6.29 24.93
N VAL A 154 -15.29 5.13 24.27
CA VAL A 154 -16.42 4.69 23.44
C VAL A 154 -17.65 4.42 24.33
N GLU A 155 -17.47 3.76 25.47
CA GLU A 155 -18.56 3.52 26.43
C GLU A 155 -19.11 4.83 27.04
N ALA A 156 -18.23 5.80 27.31
CA ALA A 156 -18.64 7.13 27.77
C ALA A 156 -19.50 7.84 26.71
N ALA A 157 -19.09 7.82 25.44
CA ALA A 157 -19.86 8.42 24.34
C ALA A 157 -21.24 7.74 24.16
N LEU A 158 -21.29 6.41 24.26
CA LEU A 158 -22.55 5.65 24.25
C LEU A 158 -23.47 6.05 25.41
N SER A 159 -22.91 6.25 26.61
CA SER A 159 -23.66 6.70 27.80
C SER A 159 -24.23 8.11 27.65
N LEU A 160 -23.61 8.94 26.80
CA LEU A 160 -24.11 10.26 26.40
C LEU A 160 -25.19 10.19 25.29
N GLY A 161 -25.56 8.99 24.84
CA GLY A 161 -26.60 8.77 23.83
C GLY A 161 -26.10 8.76 22.38
N PHE A 162 -24.79 8.69 22.14
CA PHE A 162 -24.26 8.56 20.78
C PHE A 162 -24.63 7.19 20.20
N LEU A 163 -24.86 7.13 18.88
CA LEU A 163 -24.97 5.86 18.16
C LEU A 163 -23.60 5.16 18.13
N GLU A 164 -23.59 3.82 18.10
CA GLU A 164 -22.35 3.01 18.13
C GLU A 164 -21.33 3.43 17.07
N ARG A 165 -21.80 3.72 15.85
CA ARG A 165 -20.96 4.19 14.75
C ARG A 165 -20.34 5.55 15.04
N ASP A 166 -21.10 6.50 15.57
CA ASP A 166 -20.62 7.85 15.86
C ASP A 166 -19.70 7.89 17.07
N ALA A 167 -20.02 7.12 18.12
CA ALA A 167 -19.18 6.93 19.29
C ALA A 167 -17.79 6.39 18.90
N ARG A 168 -17.74 5.34 18.08
CA ARG A 168 -16.46 4.80 17.58
C ARG A 168 -15.73 5.77 16.67
N MET A 169 -16.45 6.42 15.75
CA MET A 169 -15.90 7.36 14.78
C MET A 169 -15.18 8.52 15.47
N GLU A 170 -15.77 9.07 16.53
CA GLU A 170 -15.19 10.17 17.31
C GLU A 170 -13.80 9.80 17.87
N ILE A 171 -13.65 8.57 18.36
CA ILE A 171 -12.41 8.10 18.98
C ILE A 171 -11.33 7.76 17.94
N ILE A 172 -11.70 7.16 16.81
CA ILE A 172 -10.72 6.62 15.84
C ILE A 172 -10.30 7.61 14.75
N ARG A 173 -11.13 8.63 14.43
CA ARG A 173 -10.96 9.46 13.23
C ARG A 173 -9.55 10.03 13.12
N THR A 174 -9.06 10.68 14.17
CA THR A 174 -7.76 11.37 14.17
C THR A 174 -6.62 10.36 13.98
N THR A 175 -6.56 9.32 14.81
CA THR A 175 -5.45 8.35 14.80
C THR A 175 -5.42 7.52 13.51
N ALA A 176 -6.59 7.22 12.93
CA ALA A 176 -6.67 6.50 11.66
C ALA A 176 -6.28 7.37 10.45
N THR A 177 -6.56 8.68 10.51
CA THR A 177 -6.21 9.63 9.43
C THR A 177 -4.69 9.79 9.28
N ASP A 178 -3.92 9.59 10.34
CA ASP A 178 -2.45 9.57 10.29
C ASP A 178 -1.87 8.55 9.30
N ALA A 179 -2.66 7.54 8.89
CA ALA A 179 -2.27 6.62 7.83
C ALA A 179 -1.99 7.30 6.47
N LEU A 180 -2.48 8.53 6.28
CA LEU A 180 -2.24 9.34 5.09
C LEU A 180 -0.92 10.12 5.15
N LEU A 181 -0.32 10.31 6.33
CA LEU A 181 0.91 11.11 6.49
C LEU A 181 2.03 10.68 5.54
N PRO A 182 2.36 9.38 5.38
CA PRO A 182 3.43 8.98 4.46
C PRO A 182 3.18 9.38 3.00
N GLY A 183 1.92 9.35 2.55
CA GLY A 183 1.56 9.74 1.18
C GLY A 183 1.61 11.26 0.98
N VAL A 184 1.16 12.02 1.98
CA VAL A 184 1.25 13.48 1.99
C VAL A 184 2.71 13.93 2.02
N ASP A 185 3.54 13.33 2.87
CA ASP A 185 4.95 13.69 3.00
C ASP A 185 5.76 13.30 1.77
N GLN A 186 5.47 12.14 1.16
CA GLN A 186 6.03 11.78 -0.16
C GLN A 186 5.70 12.86 -1.20
N THR A 187 4.45 13.34 -1.23
CA THR A 187 4.04 14.35 -2.21
C THR A 187 4.68 15.71 -1.94
N ARG A 188 4.86 16.10 -0.67
CA ARG A 188 5.50 17.37 -0.29
C ARG A 188 7.01 17.40 -0.57
N THR A 189 7.67 16.27 -0.46
CA THR A 189 9.14 16.17 -0.53
C THR A 189 9.66 15.69 -1.89
N VAL A 190 8.76 15.39 -2.83
CA VAL A 190 9.14 14.94 -4.17
C VAL A 190 9.99 16.01 -4.87
N GLY A 191 11.09 15.59 -5.50
CA GLY A 191 12.01 16.47 -6.21
C GLY A 191 12.94 17.29 -5.32
N LEU A 192 12.69 17.38 -4.00
CA LEU A 192 13.58 18.01 -3.03
C LEU A 192 14.49 17.00 -2.34
N VAL A 193 13.91 15.92 -1.81
CA VAL A 193 14.65 14.90 -1.02
C VAL A 193 14.59 13.53 -1.68
N THR A 194 13.54 13.27 -2.47
CA THR A 194 13.34 11.97 -3.11
C THR A 194 13.02 12.14 -4.59
N LEU A 195 13.65 11.31 -5.43
CA LEU A 195 13.30 11.13 -6.83
C LEU A 195 12.56 9.80 -6.96
N PRO A 196 11.25 9.80 -7.25
CA PRO A 196 10.49 8.58 -7.40
C PRO A 196 11.06 7.70 -8.53
N GLY A 197 11.14 6.39 -8.31
CA GLY A 197 11.62 5.46 -9.32
C GLY A 197 10.80 5.50 -10.62
N ALA A 198 9.49 5.77 -10.53
CA ALA A 198 8.63 5.93 -11.70
C ALA A 198 9.00 7.16 -12.55
N PHE A 199 9.34 8.29 -11.92
CA PHE A 199 9.86 9.47 -12.61
C PHE A 199 11.14 9.15 -13.37
N VAL A 200 12.11 8.49 -12.71
CA VAL A 200 13.38 8.09 -13.35
C VAL A 200 13.12 7.10 -14.49
N GLY A 201 12.21 6.14 -14.31
CA GLY A 201 11.82 5.18 -15.34
C GLY A 201 11.25 5.85 -16.58
N VAL A 202 10.31 6.78 -16.43
CA VAL A 202 9.72 7.53 -17.55
C VAL A 202 10.75 8.47 -18.18
N LEU A 203 11.62 9.10 -17.37
CA LEU A 203 12.69 9.96 -17.88
C LEU A 203 13.64 9.18 -18.78
N VAL A 204 14.09 8.00 -18.35
CA VAL A 204 14.99 7.14 -19.14
C VAL A 204 14.29 6.58 -20.37
N ALA A 205 13.01 6.21 -20.26
CA ALA A 205 12.26 5.64 -21.38
C ALA A 205 11.86 6.66 -22.45
N SER A 206 11.48 7.88 -22.04
CA SER A 206 10.97 8.93 -22.94
C SER A 206 12.02 9.96 -23.36
N GLY A 207 13.11 10.09 -22.60
CA GLY A 207 14.11 11.14 -22.79
C GLY A 207 13.64 12.56 -22.43
N SER A 208 12.39 12.73 -21.94
CA SER A 208 11.80 14.04 -21.65
C SER A 208 11.51 14.21 -20.16
N ALA A 209 12.23 15.13 -19.52
CA ALA A 209 12.01 15.50 -18.12
C ALA A 209 10.63 16.11 -17.87
N ALA A 210 10.13 16.92 -18.81
CA ALA A 210 8.80 17.51 -18.72
C ALA A 210 7.70 16.43 -18.75
N HIS A 211 7.85 15.43 -19.62
CA HIS A 211 6.91 14.32 -19.71
C HIS A 211 6.94 13.45 -18.44
N ALA A 212 8.14 13.11 -17.97
CA ALA A 212 8.32 12.37 -16.72
C ALA A 212 7.70 13.10 -15.52
N ALA A 213 7.89 14.43 -15.44
CA ALA A 213 7.31 15.26 -14.40
C ALA A 213 5.77 15.25 -14.46
N ALA A 214 5.17 15.41 -15.64
CA ALA A 214 3.72 15.39 -15.80
C ALA A 214 3.10 14.05 -15.37
N VAL A 215 3.69 12.93 -15.79
CA VAL A 215 3.24 11.59 -15.39
C VAL A 215 3.40 11.40 -13.88
N GLN A 216 4.51 11.83 -13.29
CA GLN A 216 4.73 11.69 -11.86
C GLN A 216 3.74 12.52 -11.03
N VAL A 217 3.42 13.76 -11.46
CA VAL A 217 2.40 14.60 -10.81
C VAL A 217 1.03 13.91 -10.87
N LEU A 218 0.65 13.37 -12.03
CA LEU A 218 -0.59 12.62 -12.18
C LEU A 218 -0.65 11.42 -11.22
N VAL A 219 0.44 10.67 -11.09
CA VAL A 219 0.53 9.51 -10.17
C VAL A 219 0.43 9.93 -8.71
N LEU A 220 1.11 11.02 -8.30
CA LEU A 220 1.07 11.48 -6.91
C LEU A 220 -0.30 12.01 -6.51
N LEU A 221 -0.95 12.81 -7.35
CA LEU A 221 -2.30 13.29 -7.10
C LEU A 221 -3.31 12.13 -7.10
N GLY A 222 -3.12 11.16 -8.00
CA GLY A 222 -3.86 9.91 -7.99
C GLY A 222 -3.67 9.14 -6.69
N LEU A 223 -2.44 8.99 -6.19
CA LEU A 223 -2.18 8.33 -4.91
C LEU A 223 -2.89 9.02 -3.74
N LEU A 224 -2.82 10.35 -3.65
CA LEU A 224 -3.49 11.11 -2.60
C LEU A 224 -5.01 10.86 -2.59
N LEU A 225 -5.65 10.90 -3.76
CA LEU A 225 -7.08 10.60 -3.87
C LEU A 225 -7.37 9.15 -3.50
N ALA A 226 -6.60 8.20 -4.04
CA ALA A 226 -6.81 6.78 -3.82
C ALA A 226 -6.71 6.42 -2.32
N GLN A 227 -5.64 6.90 -1.68
CA GLN A 227 -5.38 6.68 -0.27
C GLN A 227 -6.45 7.34 0.60
N SER A 228 -6.84 8.58 0.31
CA SER A 228 -7.88 9.29 1.07
C SER A 228 -9.22 8.56 1.01
N CYS A 229 -9.65 8.14 -0.18
CA CYS A 229 -10.87 7.35 -0.35
C CYS A 229 -10.79 6.01 0.39
N ALA A 230 -9.67 5.29 0.26
CA ALA A 230 -9.48 4.01 0.91
C ALA A 230 -9.49 4.13 2.44
N VAL A 231 -8.85 5.16 3.00
CA VAL A 231 -8.85 5.44 4.44
C VAL A 231 -10.24 5.84 4.92
N ALA A 232 -10.95 6.71 4.21
CA ALA A 232 -12.32 7.09 4.56
C ALA A 232 -13.26 5.87 4.66
N VAL A 233 -13.23 4.99 3.66
CA VAL A 233 -14.02 3.75 3.67
C VAL A 233 -13.58 2.82 4.79
N THR A 234 -12.28 2.72 5.05
CA THR A 234 -11.75 1.87 6.14
C THR A 234 -12.23 2.34 7.51
N ILE A 235 -12.16 3.64 7.78
CA ILE A 235 -12.62 4.22 9.05
C ILE A 235 -14.11 3.95 9.23
N GLU A 236 -14.91 4.11 8.18
CA GLU A 236 -16.34 3.82 8.22
C GLU A 236 -16.63 2.33 8.49
N LEU A 237 -15.89 1.42 7.86
CA LEU A 237 -16.03 -0.03 8.08
C LEU A 237 -15.64 -0.44 9.51
N VAL A 238 -14.65 0.21 10.11
CA VAL A 238 -14.27 -0.02 11.51
C VAL A 238 -15.31 0.58 12.46
N ALA A 239 -15.77 1.81 12.21
CA ALA A 239 -16.79 2.47 13.02
C ALA A 239 -18.12 1.71 13.03
N THR A 240 -18.55 1.19 11.87
CA THR A 240 -19.74 0.33 11.76
C THR A 240 -19.55 -1.09 12.28
N GLY A 241 -18.37 -1.44 12.79
CA GLY A 241 -18.08 -2.76 13.34
C GLY A 241 -17.95 -3.88 12.29
N ARG A 242 -17.94 -3.57 10.99
CA ARG A 242 -17.74 -4.58 9.93
C ARG A 242 -16.30 -5.09 9.90
N VAL A 243 -15.34 -4.23 10.21
CA VAL A 243 -13.93 -4.58 10.46
C VAL A 243 -13.68 -4.48 11.95
N HIS A 244 -13.43 -5.62 12.58
CA HIS A 244 -13.25 -5.72 14.03
C HIS A 244 -12.22 -6.81 14.37
N ARG A 245 -11.56 -6.70 15.52
CA ARG A 245 -10.80 -7.83 16.07
C ARG A 245 -11.76 -8.84 16.66
N GLN A 246 -11.45 -10.13 16.49
CA GLN A 246 -12.13 -11.14 17.30
C GLN A 246 -11.56 -11.01 18.71
N VAL A 247 -12.39 -10.54 19.65
CA VAL A 247 -12.05 -10.63 21.07
C VAL A 247 -11.99 -12.12 21.37
N SER A 248 -10.77 -12.65 21.53
CA SER A 248 -10.58 -13.95 22.16
C SER A 248 -11.16 -13.81 23.56
N ARG A 249 -12.40 -14.27 23.75
CA ARG A 249 -12.97 -14.56 25.06
C ARG A 249 -12.07 -15.62 25.68
N HIS A 250 -11.02 -15.19 26.38
CA HIS A 250 -10.35 -16.05 27.34
C HIS A 250 -11.39 -16.38 28.41
N ARG A 251 -11.82 -17.64 28.35
CA ARG A 251 -12.54 -18.34 29.41
C ARG A 251 -11.66 -18.45 30.65
#